data_AF-A0A7U6GKH3-F1
#
_entry.id   AF-A0A7U6GKH3-F1
#
_cell.length_a   1.000
_cell.length_b   1.000
_cell.length_c   1.000
_cell.angle_alpha   90.00
_cell.angle_beta   90.00
_cell.angle_gamma   90.00
#
_symmetry.space_group_name_H-M   'P 1'
#
loop_
_entity.id
_entity.type
_entity.pdbx_description
1 polymer ?
#
loop_
_entity_poly.entity_id
_entity_poly.type
_entity_poly.pdbx_seq_one_letter_code
_entity_poly.pdbx_strand_id
1 'polypeptide(L)'
;MMSAILLVVLALFQQPRALPPEPAKAAWIENAFRVLESGRFSEVAAVSWWHENFDRSALRIDSSWGALRAYRNGVSSPGFVTRPRILGGKLAPPEEGIYHAAFADLGGTEDQVDARRIHDFETLAGKPMAWVYFSNNWYADIRFPINEVALINNMGKLPFIRMMPRSNFHEGGPDPVYTLQGIIDGAFDDELVQWGRDAAATGIPLLVEFGTEMNGDWFPWNGRYNGGAETGGYGDPGLADGPERFRDAYRHIIELCDAQGADNITWFFHVDAYGAPEADWNQPRNYYPGDQYIDWLGVSVYGPQEAGEEYQEFEEILGDVYPVLRSLADKPIAVLEFAVTELESRHRLPISPNW
;
A
#
# COMPACT_ATOMS: atom_id res chain seq x y z
N MET A 1 56.17 44.03 27.74
CA MET A 1 56.93 42.76 27.66
C MET A 1 55.90 41.64 27.52
N MET A 2 55.94 40.93 26.38
CA MET A 2 55.27 39.64 26.05
C MET A 2 53.73 39.59 26.09
N SER A 3 53.00 38.96 25.17
CA SER A 3 53.29 38.35 23.87
C SER A 3 51.94 38.13 23.17
N ALA A 4 51.93 38.30 21.85
CA ALA A 4 50.77 38.06 20.99
C ALA A 4 50.57 36.55 20.72
N ILE A 5 49.32 36.11 20.65
CA ILE A 5 48.94 34.86 19.97
C ILE A 5 47.83 35.18 18.97
N LEU A 6 48.14 34.80 17.74
CA LEU A 6 47.46 35.03 16.47
C LEU A 6 46.25 34.09 16.34
N LEU A 7 45.04 34.62 16.19
CA LEU A 7 43.85 33.83 15.81
C LEU A 7 43.62 34.01 14.30
N VAL A 8 43.92 32.96 13.55
CA VAL A 8 43.65 32.85 12.12
C VAL A 8 42.16 32.59 11.93
N VAL A 9 41.49 33.53 11.25
CA VAL A 9 40.12 33.35 10.75
C VAL A 9 40.18 32.43 9.53
N LEU A 10 39.74 31.17 9.68
CA LEU A 10 39.38 30.32 8.55
C LEU A 10 37.87 30.43 8.35
N ALA A 11 37.47 31.32 7.44
CA ALA A 11 36.14 31.30 6.85
C ALA A 11 36.06 30.10 5.91
N LEU A 12 35.51 28.98 6.40
CA LEU A 12 35.01 27.93 5.53
C LEU A 12 33.72 28.46 4.89
N PHE A 13 33.84 28.99 3.68
CA PHE A 13 32.70 29.15 2.79
C PHE A 13 32.20 27.74 2.42
N GLN A 14 31.25 27.21 3.19
CA GLN A 14 30.31 26.26 2.62
C GLN A 14 29.47 27.05 1.63
N GLN A 15 29.59 26.74 0.34
CA GLN A 15 28.60 27.20 -0.62
C GLN A 15 27.23 26.69 -0.13
N PRO A 16 26.19 27.53 -0.03
CA PRO A 16 24.86 27.01 0.21
C PRO A 16 24.56 26.07 -0.96
N ARG A 17 24.34 24.77 -0.65
CA ARG A 17 23.65 23.86 -1.58
C ARG A 17 22.38 24.60 -2.01
N ALA A 18 22.25 24.85 -3.31
CA ALA A 18 21.04 25.44 -3.84
C ALA A 18 19.86 24.57 -3.37
N LEU A 19 18.93 25.18 -2.64
CA LEU A 19 17.66 24.54 -2.31
C LEU A 19 16.97 24.16 -3.64
N PRO A 20 16.33 22.99 -3.73
CA PRO A 20 15.62 22.61 -4.96
C PRO A 20 14.59 23.70 -5.32
N PRO A 21 14.51 24.10 -6.60
CA PRO A 21 13.44 24.95 -7.10
C PRO A 21 12.18 24.08 -7.29
N GLU A 22 11.03 24.53 -6.78
CA GLU A 22 9.73 23.80 -6.57
C GLU A 22 9.63 23.11 -5.19
N PRO A 23 8.45 23.12 -4.52
CA PRO A 23 8.27 22.41 -3.25
C PRO A 23 8.49 20.91 -3.48
N ALA A 24 9.31 20.27 -2.64
CA ALA A 24 9.86 18.94 -2.92
C ALA A 24 8.80 17.87 -3.22
N LYS A 25 7.60 17.99 -2.62
CA LYS A 25 6.46 17.11 -2.92
C LYS A 25 6.02 17.17 -4.38
N ALA A 26 5.92 18.37 -4.97
CA ALA A 26 5.52 18.52 -6.36
C ALA A 26 6.54 17.87 -7.30
N ALA A 27 7.84 18.08 -7.04
CA ALA A 27 8.91 17.47 -7.81
C ALA A 27 8.90 15.93 -7.69
N TRP A 28 8.66 15.40 -6.49
CA TRP A 28 8.54 13.96 -6.26
C TRP A 28 7.34 13.35 -6.99
N ILE A 29 6.18 14.03 -6.99
CA ILE A 29 5.00 13.61 -7.76
C ILE A 29 5.31 13.61 -9.28
N GLU A 30 5.96 14.66 -9.79
CA GLU A 30 6.39 14.73 -11.19
C GLU A 30 7.38 13.61 -11.54
N ASN A 31 8.31 13.29 -10.63
CA ASN A 31 9.23 12.16 -10.75
C ASN A 31 8.45 10.85 -10.90
N ALA A 32 7.50 10.58 -9.99
CA ALA A 32 6.72 9.35 -9.98
C ALA A 32 5.98 9.12 -11.30
N PHE A 33 5.21 10.11 -11.76
CA PHE A 33 4.45 9.99 -13.02
C PHE A 33 5.35 9.84 -14.24
N ARG A 34 6.46 10.60 -14.32
CA ARG A 34 7.45 10.46 -15.40
C ARG A 34 8.05 9.05 -15.45
N VAL A 35 8.36 8.48 -14.28
CA VAL A 35 8.97 7.16 -14.14
C VAL A 35 8.01 6.06 -14.54
N LEU A 36 6.76 6.14 -14.08
CA LEU A 36 5.71 5.20 -14.43
C LEU A 36 5.48 5.14 -15.95
N GLU A 37 5.55 6.28 -16.65
CA GLU A 37 5.37 6.34 -18.10
C GLU A 37 6.65 6.04 -18.91
N SER A 38 7.81 5.89 -18.25
CA SER A 38 9.09 5.73 -18.94
C SER A 38 9.25 4.38 -19.65
N GLY A 39 8.42 3.38 -19.30
CA GLY A 39 8.56 2.00 -19.75
C GLY A 39 9.68 1.22 -19.05
N ARG A 40 10.42 1.83 -18.12
CA ARG A 40 11.47 1.17 -17.33
C ARG A 40 10.94 0.06 -16.42
N PHE A 41 9.70 0.21 -15.95
CA PHE A 41 9.02 -0.70 -15.03
C PHE A 41 7.78 -1.29 -15.71
N SER A 42 7.97 -2.00 -16.82
CA SER A 42 6.90 -2.41 -17.74
C SER A 42 5.82 -3.31 -17.14
N GLU A 43 6.11 -3.95 -16.01
CA GLU A 43 5.19 -4.84 -15.30
C GLU A 43 4.32 -4.06 -14.29
N VAL A 44 4.61 -2.78 -14.03
CA VAL A 44 3.73 -1.91 -13.25
C VAL A 44 2.51 -1.56 -14.09
N ALA A 45 1.37 -2.14 -13.71
CA ALA A 45 0.10 -2.05 -14.42
C ALA A 45 -0.95 -1.24 -13.64
N ALA A 46 -0.59 -0.73 -12.46
CA ALA A 46 -1.49 -0.15 -11.49
C ALA A 46 -0.77 0.80 -10.53
N VAL A 47 -1.41 1.93 -10.20
CA VAL A 47 -0.95 2.86 -9.15
C VAL A 47 -2.13 3.37 -8.32
N SER A 48 -1.93 3.50 -7.02
CA SER A 48 -2.93 3.98 -6.07
C SER A 48 -2.31 4.96 -5.09
N TRP A 49 -2.67 6.25 -5.22
CA TRP A 49 -2.14 7.30 -4.34
C TRP A 49 -2.75 7.19 -2.95
N TRP A 50 -1.92 7.32 -1.90
CA TRP A 50 -2.40 7.36 -0.52
C TRP A 50 -2.81 8.79 -0.13
N HIS A 51 -4.10 9.11 -0.29
CA HIS A 51 -4.63 10.46 -0.01
C HIS A 51 -5.25 10.51 1.39
N GLU A 52 -4.45 10.76 2.42
CA GLU A 52 -4.94 10.91 3.79
C GLU A 52 -4.23 12.04 4.55
N ASN A 53 -4.83 12.48 5.65
CA ASN A 53 -4.22 13.43 6.59
C ASN A 53 -4.77 13.29 8.03
N PHE A 54 -5.24 12.11 8.46
CA PHE A 54 -5.85 11.95 9.78
C PHE A 54 -4.84 12.04 10.93
N ASP A 55 -3.57 11.75 10.65
CA ASP A 55 -2.41 11.84 11.55
C ASP A 55 -1.57 13.12 11.35
N ARG A 56 -1.99 14.00 10.42
CA ARG A 56 -1.29 15.23 9.99
C ARG A 56 -0.03 15.00 9.15
N SER A 57 0.06 13.85 8.48
CA SER A 57 1.11 13.47 7.52
C SER A 57 1.22 14.38 6.29
N ALA A 58 0.19 15.18 5.97
CA ALA A 58 0.12 16.00 4.77
C ALA A 58 0.30 15.20 3.45
N LEU A 59 -0.12 13.94 3.41
CA LEU A 59 0.00 13.08 2.22
C LEU A 59 -1.02 13.43 1.12
N ARG A 60 -2.14 14.05 1.47
CA ARG A 60 -3.15 14.53 0.50
C ARG A 60 -2.58 15.31 -0.70
N ILE A 61 -3.13 15.09 -1.89
CA ILE A 61 -2.72 15.79 -3.13
C ILE A 61 -3.01 17.30 -3.09
N ASP A 62 -3.91 17.75 -2.22
CA ASP A 62 -4.30 19.15 -2.04
C ASP A 62 -3.58 19.83 -0.85
N SER A 63 -2.50 19.24 -0.33
CA SER A 63 -1.65 19.84 0.72
C SER A 63 -1.01 21.17 0.28
N SER A 64 -0.76 21.35 -1.01
CA SER A 64 -0.32 22.60 -1.64
C SER A 64 -0.78 22.72 -3.09
N TRP A 65 -0.75 23.95 -3.62
CA TRP A 65 -1.03 24.18 -5.05
C TRP A 65 -0.06 23.45 -5.98
N GLY A 66 1.21 23.33 -5.56
CA GLY A 66 2.25 22.62 -6.32
C GLY A 66 1.93 21.13 -6.40
N ALA A 67 1.64 20.50 -5.27
CA ALA A 67 1.27 19.08 -5.21
C ALA A 67 0.03 18.78 -6.07
N LEU A 68 -1.03 19.58 -5.94
CA LEU A 68 -2.27 19.38 -6.69
C LEU A 68 -2.06 19.52 -8.20
N ARG A 69 -1.27 20.53 -8.61
CA ARG A 69 -0.95 20.76 -10.01
C ARG A 69 -0.08 19.64 -10.58
N ALA A 70 0.95 19.21 -9.86
CA ALA A 70 1.82 18.11 -10.27
C ALA A 70 1.01 16.82 -10.46
N TYR A 71 0.15 16.48 -9.49
CA TYR A 71 -0.68 15.28 -9.55
C TYR A 71 -1.66 15.33 -10.73
N ARG A 72 -2.40 16.44 -10.88
CA ARG A 72 -3.31 16.64 -12.01
C ARG A 72 -2.60 16.53 -13.35
N ASN A 73 -1.42 17.14 -13.49
CA ASN A 73 -0.65 17.09 -14.72
C ASN A 73 -0.24 15.64 -15.04
N GLY A 74 0.35 14.93 -14.08
CA GLY A 74 0.79 13.54 -14.27
C GLY A 74 -0.36 12.61 -14.59
N VAL A 75 -1.39 12.60 -13.74
CA VAL A 75 -2.52 11.70 -13.93
C VAL A 75 -3.33 12.03 -15.18
N SER A 76 -3.33 13.27 -15.69
CA SER A 76 -4.06 13.63 -16.91
C SER A 76 -3.57 12.90 -18.17
N SER A 77 -2.36 12.32 -18.14
CA SER A 77 -1.84 11.55 -19.27
C SER A 77 -2.80 10.41 -19.67
N PRO A 78 -2.99 10.14 -20.98
CA PRO A 78 -3.76 8.99 -21.45
C PRO A 78 -3.14 7.65 -21.04
N GLY A 79 -1.87 7.62 -20.63
CA GLY A 79 -1.21 6.42 -20.09
C GLY A 79 -1.84 5.91 -18.79
N PHE A 80 -2.55 6.76 -18.04
CA PHE A 80 -3.30 6.34 -16.86
C PHE A 80 -4.75 6.03 -17.23
N VAL A 81 -5.18 4.79 -17.09
CA VAL A 81 -6.51 4.32 -17.47
C VAL A 81 -7.38 4.08 -16.25
N THR A 82 -8.70 4.23 -16.42
CA THR A 82 -9.65 4.24 -15.28
C THR A 82 -10.74 3.17 -15.41
N ARG A 83 -10.73 2.40 -16.49
CA ARG A 83 -11.71 1.35 -16.75
C ARG A 83 -11.04 -0.02 -16.56
N PRO A 84 -11.34 -0.72 -15.46
CA PRO A 84 -10.83 -2.06 -15.22
C PRO A 84 -11.18 -3.03 -16.36
N ARG A 85 -10.25 -3.91 -16.70
CA ARG A 85 -10.45 -5.01 -17.64
C ARG A 85 -10.69 -6.27 -16.83
N ILE A 86 -11.85 -6.90 -17.02
CA ILE A 86 -12.24 -8.09 -16.26
C ILE A 86 -12.26 -9.29 -17.20
N LEU A 87 -11.48 -10.31 -16.86
CA LEU A 87 -11.44 -11.60 -17.57
C LEU A 87 -11.72 -12.72 -16.57
N GLY A 88 -12.70 -13.56 -16.87
CA GLY A 88 -13.05 -14.68 -15.99
C GLY A 88 -13.45 -14.26 -14.57
N GLY A 89 -14.01 -13.07 -14.39
CA GLY A 89 -14.39 -12.54 -13.07
C GLY A 89 -13.27 -11.80 -12.32
N LYS A 90 -12.03 -11.86 -12.80
CA LYS A 90 -10.86 -11.24 -12.16
C LYS A 90 -10.32 -10.03 -12.93
N LEU A 91 -9.60 -9.15 -12.23
CA LEU A 91 -8.86 -8.04 -12.83
C LEU A 91 -7.69 -8.57 -13.65
N ALA A 92 -7.72 -8.29 -14.94
CA ALA A 92 -6.60 -8.48 -15.84
C ALA A 92 -5.79 -7.18 -15.95
N PRO A 93 -4.49 -7.25 -16.28
CA PRO A 93 -3.73 -6.05 -16.61
C PRO A 93 -4.40 -5.29 -17.78
N PRO A 94 -4.23 -3.97 -17.83
CA PRO A 94 -4.72 -3.18 -18.95
C PRO A 94 -4.02 -3.61 -20.24
N GLU A 95 -4.68 -3.46 -21.39
CA GLU A 95 -4.05 -3.74 -22.68
C GLU A 95 -2.95 -2.71 -22.99
N GLU A 96 -3.19 -1.46 -22.59
CA GLU A 96 -2.24 -0.35 -22.66
C GLU A 96 -2.41 0.54 -21.43
N GLY A 97 -1.30 1.08 -20.92
CA GLY A 97 -1.29 2.03 -19.80
C GLY A 97 -1.27 1.37 -18.42
N ILE A 98 -1.63 2.15 -17.41
CA ILE A 98 -1.55 1.84 -15.98
C ILE A 98 -2.88 2.23 -15.33
N TYR A 99 -3.49 1.34 -14.54
CA TYR A 99 -4.69 1.70 -13.79
C TYR A 99 -4.40 2.80 -12.77
N HIS A 100 -5.23 3.85 -12.77
CA HIS A 100 -5.20 4.89 -11.75
C HIS A 100 -6.25 4.63 -10.68
N ALA A 101 -5.84 4.67 -9.42
CA ALA A 101 -6.71 4.62 -8.24
C ALA A 101 -6.13 5.48 -7.10
N ALA A 102 -6.80 5.47 -5.95
CA ALA A 102 -6.32 6.07 -4.71
C ALA A 102 -7.06 5.52 -3.48
N PHE A 103 -6.44 5.65 -2.31
CA PHE A 103 -7.13 5.67 -1.03
C PHE A 103 -7.68 7.08 -0.79
N ALA A 104 -9.01 7.24 -0.81
CA ALA A 104 -9.66 8.55 -0.81
C ALA A 104 -10.02 9.05 0.60
N ASP A 105 -9.07 9.05 1.52
CA ASP A 105 -9.23 9.51 2.92
C ASP A 105 -10.44 8.86 3.60
N LEU A 106 -10.50 7.54 3.74
CA LEU A 106 -11.70 6.84 4.27
C LEU A 106 -11.73 6.79 5.80
N GLY A 107 -11.30 7.87 6.44
CA GLY A 107 -11.20 8.00 7.89
C GLY A 107 -9.98 7.30 8.48
N GLY A 108 -9.68 7.59 9.76
CA GLY A 108 -8.47 7.07 10.42
C GLY A 108 -8.42 5.55 10.54
N THR A 109 -9.57 4.89 10.65
CA THR A 109 -9.65 3.43 10.66
C THR A 109 -9.66 2.80 9.26
N GLU A 110 -9.65 3.64 8.22
CA GLU A 110 -9.62 3.28 6.79
C GLU A 110 -10.83 2.47 6.29
N ASP A 111 -11.87 2.34 7.12
CA ASP A 111 -13.06 1.53 6.89
C ASP A 111 -14.34 2.38 6.73
N GLN A 112 -14.22 3.71 6.67
CA GLN A 112 -15.36 4.63 6.55
C GLN A 112 -15.62 4.99 5.08
N VAL A 113 -16.05 3.99 4.30
CA VAL A 113 -16.34 4.17 2.87
C VAL A 113 -17.51 5.15 2.66
N ASP A 114 -17.21 6.36 2.15
CA ASP A 114 -18.20 7.41 1.86
C ASP A 114 -18.12 7.82 0.38
N ALA A 115 -19.24 7.71 -0.33
CA ALA A 115 -19.36 8.10 -1.74
C ALA A 115 -18.96 9.56 -2.00
N ARG A 116 -19.15 10.47 -1.04
CA ARG A 116 -18.74 11.87 -1.16
C ARG A 116 -17.22 12.00 -1.16
N ARG A 117 -16.52 11.32 -0.25
CA ARG A 117 -15.05 11.36 -0.19
C ARG A 117 -14.42 10.82 -1.46
N ILE A 118 -14.97 9.72 -1.99
CA ILE A 118 -14.58 9.15 -3.29
C ILE A 118 -14.80 10.19 -4.41
N HIS A 119 -15.97 10.83 -4.46
CA HIS A 119 -16.29 11.84 -5.48
C HIS A 119 -15.42 13.11 -5.37
N ASP A 120 -15.15 13.56 -4.15
CA ASP A 120 -14.33 14.73 -3.87
C ASP A 120 -12.89 14.49 -4.30
N PHE A 121 -12.33 13.31 -4.04
CA PHE A 121 -11.03 12.92 -4.57
C PHE A 121 -10.99 12.95 -6.10
N GLU A 122 -11.96 12.32 -6.79
CA GLU A 122 -11.98 12.34 -8.27
C GLU A 122 -12.11 13.77 -8.83
N THR A 123 -12.86 14.63 -8.15
CA THR A 123 -13.00 16.05 -8.49
C THR A 123 -11.69 16.82 -8.27
N LEU A 124 -10.98 16.54 -7.18
CA LEU A 124 -9.65 17.08 -6.91
C LEU A 124 -8.64 16.58 -7.92
N ALA A 125 -8.55 15.28 -8.19
CA ALA A 125 -7.63 14.69 -9.15
C ALA A 125 -7.95 15.09 -10.61
N GLY A 126 -9.21 15.43 -10.91
CA GLY A 126 -9.67 15.66 -12.28
C GLY A 126 -9.69 14.37 -13.11
N LYS A 127 -9.66 13.20 -12.46
CA LYS A 127 -9.62 11.89 -13.12
C LYS A 127 -10.32 10.83 -12.27
N PRO A 128 -11.13 9.95 -12.89
CA PRO A 128 -11.76 8.86 -12.18
C PRO A 128 -10.77 7.81 -11.65
N MET A 129 -11.19 7.03 -10.66
CA MET A 129 -10.46 5.87 -10.15
C MET A 129 -10.99 4.56 -10.73
N ALA A 130 -10.09 3.61 -10.99
CA ALA A 130 -10.42 2.24 -11.41
C ALA A 130 -11.00 1.41 -10.25
N TRP A 131 -10.45 1.58 -9.05
CA TRP A 131 -10.93 0.95 -7.81
C TRP A 131 -10.90 1.92 -6.63
N VAL A 132 -11.56 1.52 -5.54
CA VAL A 132 -11.51 2.19 -4.23
C VAL A 132 -10.99 1.20 -3.21
N TYR A 133 -9.91 1.60 -2.54
CA TYR A 133 -9.19 0.82 -1.54
C TYR A 133 -9.70 1.15 -0.13
N PHE A 134 -9.99 0.13 0.68
CA PHE A 134 -10.44 0.29 2.07
C PHE A 134 -10.10 -0.91 2.95
N SER A 135 -10.04 -0.68 4.26
CA SER A 135 -9.76 -1.71 5.26
C SER A 135 -11.01 -2.45 5.70
N ASN A 136 -10.96 -3.78 5.74
CA ASN A 136 -11.91 -4.65 6.41
C ASN A 136 -11.27 -5.14 7.72
N ASN A 137 -11.37 -4.28 8.74
CA ASN A 137 -10.92 -4.57 10.10
C ASN A 137 -11.82 -5.62 10.74
N TRP A 138 -11.23 -6.70 11.26
CA TRP A 138 -12.01 -7.78 11.88
C TRP A 138 -12.57 -7.34 13.25
N TYR A 139 -11.78 -6.68 14.09
CA TYR A 139 -12.16 -6.21 15.43
C TYR A 139 -12.87 -7.27 16.28
N ALA A 140 -14.20 -7.32 16.23
CA ALA A 140 -15.02 -8.26 16.98
C ALA A 140 -15.36 -9.54 16.20
N ASP A 141 -15.40 -9.49 14.86
CA ASP A 141 -15.74 -10.63 14.00
C ASP A 141 -15.31 -10.46 12.53
N ILE A 142 -15.11 -11.60 11.86
CA ILE A 142 -14.75 -11.63 10.43
C ILE A 142 -16.04 -11.60 9.61
N ARG A 143 -16.24 -10.51 8.85
CA ARG A 143 -17.44 -10.34 8.01
C ARG A 143 -17.12 -9.71 6.66
N PHE A 144 -17.79 -10.21 5.63
CA PHE A 144 -17.72 -9.65 4.29
C PHE A 144 -18.34 -8.23 4.27
N PRO A 145 -17.63 -7.20 3.77
CA PRO A 145 -18.07 -5.80 3.80
C PRO A 145 -19.05 -5.49 2.64
N ILE A 146 -20.23 -6.13 2.65
CA ILE A 146 -21.19 -6.06 1.54
C ILE A 146 -21.69 -4.64 1.24
N ASN A 147 -21.82 -3.79 2.26
CA ASN A 147 -22.34 -2.44 2.09
C ASN A 147 -21.34 -1.55 1.36
N GLU A 148 -20.07 -1.65 1.75
CA GLU A 148 -18.93 -0.96 1.16
C GLU A 148 -18.71 -1.44 -0.28
N VAL A 149 -18.72 -2.75 -0.49
CA VAL A 149 -18.64 -3.39 -1.82
C VAL A 149 -19.75 -2.90 -2.75
N ALA A 150 -21.00 -2.92 -2.28
CA ALA A 150 -22.13 -2.47 -3.07
C ALA A 150 -22.07 -0.96 -3.38
N LEU A 151 -21.65 -0.14 -2.42
CA LEU A 151 -21.48 1.31 -2.61
C LEU A 151 -20.45 1.59 -3.70
N ILE A 152 -19.25 1.00 -3.60
CA ILE A 152 -18.16 1.21 -4.55
C ILE A 152 -18.55 0.72 -5.95
N ASN A 153 -19.14 -0.46 -6.04
CA ASN A 153 -19.59 -1.02 -7.32
C ASN A 153 -20.70 -0.17 -7.96
N ASN A 154 -21.64 0.36 -7.17
CA ASN A 154 -22.69 1.27 -7.68
C ASN A 154 -22.12 2.60 -8.19
N MET A 155 -20.92 2.99 -7.77
CA MET A 155 -20.18 4.13 -8.32
C MET A 155 -19.41 3.78 -9.60
N GLY A 156 -19.51 2.54 -10.11
CA GLY A 156 -18.84 2.06 -11.32
C GLY A 156 -17.35 1.77 -11.15
N LYS A 157 -16.93 1.48 -9.92
CA LYS A 157 -15.53 1.24 -9.52
C LYS A 157 -15.41 -0.18 -8.94
N LEU A 158 -14.21 -0.76 -8.94
CA LEU A 158 -13.99 -2.02 -8.22
C LEU A 158 -13.75 -1.77 -6.72
N PRO A 159 -14.32 -2.58 -5.83
CA PRO A 159 -13.92 -2.59 -4.42
C PRO A 159 -12.58 -3.32 -4.25
N PHE A 160 -11.65 -2.68 -3.55
CA PHE A 160 -10.41 -3.28 -3.09
C PHE A 160 -10.46 -3.41 -1.57
N ILE A 161 -10.54 -4.66 -1.10
CA ILE A 161 -10.71 -5.02 0.31
C ILE A 161 -9.37 -5.45 0.89
N ARG A 162 -8.88 -4.76 1.93
CA ARG A 162 -7.78 -5.25 2.75
C ARG A 162 -8.34 -6.07 3.91
N MET A 163 -8.06 -7.36 3.97
CA MET A 163 -8.39 -8.17 5.15
C MET A 163 -7.35 -7.88 6.23
N MET A 164 -7.76 -7.18 7.29
CA MET A 164 -6.90 -6.71 8.37
C MET A 164 -7.13 -7.57 9.63
N PRO A 165 -6.32 -8.63 9.88
CA PRO A 165 -6.52 -9.56 10.99
C PRO A 165 -6.08 -8.93 12.33
N ARG A 166 -6.87 -7.96 12.81
CA ARG A 166 -6.65 -7.26 14.08
C ARG A 166 -7.94 -7.12 14.88
N SER A 167 -7.83 -7.34 16.17
CA SER A 167 -8.89 -7.24 17.18
C SER A 167 -9.10 -5.80 17.66
N ASN A 168 -8.13 -4.93 17.41
CA ASN A 168 -8.17 -3.52 17.74
C ASN A 168 -7.21 -2.74 16.81
N PHE A 169 -7.25 -1.41 16.86
CA PHE A 169 -6.45 -0.54 15.99
C PHE A 169 -5.05 -0.23 16.56
N HIS A 170 -4.65 -0.83 17.69
CA HIS A 170 -3.34 -0.59 18.25
C HIS A 170 -2.25 -1.35 17.50
N GLU A 171 -1.11 -0.70 17.35
CA GLU A 171 0.11 -1.27 16.79
C GLU A 171 1.11 -1.64 17.91
N GLY A 172 2.17 -2.35 17.54
CA GLY A 172 3.28 -2.64 18.46
C GLY A 172 3.17 -3.97 19.21
N GLY A 173 2.62 -5.00 18.57
CA GLY A 173 2.64 -6.37 19.08
C GLY A 173 1.79 -7.33 18.26
N PRO A 174 1.85 -8.66 18.54
CA PRO A 174 0.96 -9.63 17.93
C PRO A 174 -0.50 -9.37 18.35
N ASP A 175 -1.44 -9.70 17.47
CA ASP A 175 -2.85 -9.65 17.83
C ASP A 175 -3.18 -10.78 18.83
N PRO A 176 -3.92 -10.49 19.92
CA PRO A 176 -4.24 -11.51 20.92
C PRO A 176 -5.38 -12.46 20.51
N VAL A 177 -6.13 -12.13 19.45
CA VAL A 177 -7.27 -12.91 18.96
C VAL A 177 -6.91 -13.56 17.63
N TYR A 178 -6.71 -12.75 16.60
CA TYR A 178 -6.52 -13.17 15.21
C TYR A 178 -5.06 -13.48 14.90
N THR A 179 -4.50 -14.44 15.65
CA THR A 179 -3.14 -14.93 15.41
C THR A 179 -3.05 -15.67 14.08
N LEU A 180 -1.89 -15.58 13.40
CA LEU A 180 -1.65 -16.35 12.18
C LEU A 180 -1.77 -17.86 12.43
N GLN A 181 -1.28 -18.34 13.58
CA GLN A 181 -1.44 -19.75 13.96
C GLN A 181 -2.91 -20.13 14.14
N GLY A 182 -3.73 -19.27 14.77
CA GLY A 182 -5.17 -19.52 14.92
C GLY A 182 -5.90 -19.60 13.57
N ILE A 183 -5.50 -18.78 12.60
CA ILE A 183 -6.01 -18.87 11.21
C ILE A 183 -5.61 -20.23 10.61
N ILE A 184 -4.33 -20.61 10.70
CA ILE A 184 -3.83 -21.90 10.18
C ILE A 184 -4.51 -23.10 10.85
N ASP A 185 -4.74 -23.04 12.16
CA ASP A 185 -5.36 -24.11 12.94
C ASP A 185 -6.88 -24.21 12.72
N GLY A 186 -7.44 -23.30 11.93
CA GLY A 186 -8.85 -23.27 11.56
C GLY A 186 -9.79 -22.68 12.61
N ALA A 187 -9.27 -21.89 13.56
CA ALA A 187 -10.06 -21.29 14.63
C ALA A 187 -11.12 -20.29 14.13
N PHE A 188 -10.99 -19.83 12.88
CA PHE A 188 -11.83 -18.82 12.24
C PHE A 188 -12.47 -19.31 10.94
N ASP A 189 -12.43 -20.63 10.68
CA ASP A 189 -12.86 -21.20 9.41
C ASP A 189 -14.34 -20.98 9.13
N ASP A 190 -15.19 -21.09 10.15
CA ASP A 190 -16.63 -20.88 9.98
C ASP A 190 -16.92 -19.45 9.46
N GLU A 191 -16.26 -18.44 10.03
CA GLU A 191 -16.40 -17.05 9.59
C GLU A 191 -15.75 -16.79 8.23
N LEU A 192 -14.58 -17.36 7.95
CA LEU A 192 -13.88 -17.20 6.66
C LEU A 192 -14.61 -17.93 5.52
N VAL A 193 -15.21 -19.09 5.79
CA VAL A 193 -16.10 -19.79 4.86
C VAL A 193 -17.32 -18.93 4.56
N GLN A 194 -17.93 -18.33 5.59
CA GLN A 194 -19.06 -17.43 5.38
C GLN A 194 -18.64 -16.18 4.58
N TRP A 195 -17.46 -15.62 4.85
CA TRP A 195 -16.88 -14.50 4.10
C TRP A 195 -16.72 -14.85 2.62
N GLY A 196 -16.12 -16.00 2.30
CA GLY A 196 -15.93 -16.48 0.93
C GLY A 196 -17.25 -16.73 0.20
N ARG A 197 -18.24 -17.28 0.90
CA ARG A 197 -19.60 -17.48 0.36
C ARG A 197 -20.27 -16.16 0.00
N ASP A 198 -20.17 -15.16 0.88
CA ASP A 198 -20.76 -13.85 0.65
C ASP A 198 -20.05 -13.12 -0.50
N ALA A 199 -18.72 -13.23 -0.58
CA ALA A 199 -17.93 -12.71 -1.70
C ALA A 199 -18.37 -13.31 -3.05
N ALA A 200 -18.51 -14.65 -3.13
CA ALA A 200 -18.98 -15.37 -4.31
C ALA A 200 -20.41 -14.95 -4.70
N ALA A 201 -21.30 -14.82 -3.71
CA ALA A 201 -22.70 -14.47 -3.94
C ALA A 201 -22.91 -13.08 -4.55
N THR A 202 -21.94 -12.16 -4.42
CA THR A 202 -22.03 -10.84 -5.04
C THR A 202 -21.99 -10.90 -6.57
N GLY A 203 -21.21 -11.80 -7.15
CA GLY A 203 -20.86 -11.80 -8.58
C GLY A 203 -20.12 -10.54 -9.05
N ILE A 204 -19.69 -9.68 -8.12
CA ILE A 204 -18.93 -8.45 -8.40
C ILE A 204 -17.45 -8.82 -8.46
N PRO A 205 -16.66 -8.37 -9.45
CA PRO A 205 -15.21 -8.54 -9.41
C PRO A 205 -14.62 -7.81 -8.20
N LEU A 206 -13.86 -8.53 -7.38
CA LEU A 206 -13.26 -8.02 -6.14
C LEU A 206 -11.73 -8.00 -6.27
N LEU A 207 -11.10 -6.96 -5.72
CA LEU A 207 -9.66 -6.95 -5.46
C LEU A 207 -9.49 -7.19 -3.96
N VAL A 208 -8.65 -8.14 -3.57
CA VAL A 208 -8.50 -8.51 -2.16
C VAL A 208 -7.03 -8.75 -1.84
N GLU A 209 -6.61 -8.28 -0.67
CA GLU A 209 -5.36 -8.67 -0.04
C GLU A 209 -5.58 -9.11 1.40
N PHE A 210 -4.63 -9.87 1.93
CA PHE A 210 -4.59 -10.25 3.33
C PHE A 210 -3.28 -9.78 3.95
N GLY A 211 -3.38 -9.10 5.09
CA GLY A 211 -2.23 -8.71 5.90
C GLY A 211 -1.21 -7.85 5.14
N THR A 212 -1.59 -6.60 4.87
CA THR A 212 -0.75 -5.61 4.18
C THR A 212 0.64 -5.49 4.79
N GLU A 213 1.68 -5.34 3.96
CA GLU A 213 3.04 -4.98 4.39
C GLU A 213 3.57 -5.90 5.50
N MET A 214 3.35 -7.20 5.36
CA MET A 214 3.74 -8.19 6.37
C MET A 214 5.24 -8.22 6.67
N ASN A 215 6.06 -7.61 5.81
CA ASN A 215 7.49 -7.40 5.98
C ASN A 215 7.85 -6.16 6.82
N GLY A 216 6.88 -5.38 7.31
CA GLY A 216 7.07 -4.31 8.30
C GLY A 216 7.08 -4.80 9.75
N ASP A 217 7.20 -3.88 10.71
CA ASP A 217 7.15 -4.19 12.17
C ASP A 217 6.00 -3.49 12.93
N TRP A 218 5.11 -2.82 12.21
CA TRP A 218 3.99 -2.05 12.74
C TRP A 218 2.72 -2.90 12.96
N PHE A 219 2.33 -3.73 11.99
CA PHE A 219 1.08 -4.49 12.06
C PHE A 219 1.17 -5.85 12.76
N PRO A 220 0.11 -6.32 13.46
CA PRO A 220 0.17 -7.54 14.27
C PRO A 220 0.42 -8.85 13.50
N TRP A 221 0.15 -8.88 12.20
CA TRP A 221 0.33 -10.04 11.33
C TRP A 221 1.73 -10.15 10.71
N ASN A 222 2.65 -9.24 11.03
CA ASN A 222 3.99 -9.30 10.47
C ASN A 222 4.78 -10.53 10.94
N GLY A 223 5.82 -10.92 10.20
CA GLY A 223 6.62 -12.09 10.56
C GLY A 223 7.36 -11.94 11.89
N ARG A 224 7.80 -10.73 12.27
CA ARG A 224 8.51 -10.47 13.54
C ARG A 224 7.68 -10.89 14.75
N TYR A 225 6.39 -10.57 14.76
CA TYR A 225 5.49 -10.89 15.87
C TYR A 225 4.97 -12.32 15.84
N ASN A 226 5.15 -13.03 14.73
CA ASN A 226 4.63 -14.37 14.52
C ASN A 226 5.73 -15.43 14.40
N GLY A 227 6.88 -15.24 15.03
CA GLY A 227 7.98 -16.23 15.11
C GLY A 227 9.31 -15.74 14.55
N GLY A 228 9.32 -14.66 13.77
CA GLY A 228 10.51 -14.03 13.23
C GLY A 228 11.42 -15.04 12.53
N ALA A 229 12.68 -15.10 12.97
CA ALA A 229 13.73 -15.97 12.45
C ALA A 229 13.80 -17.37 13.09
N GLU A 230 12.88 -17.70 14.01
CA GLU A 230 12.82 -19.05 14.57
C GLU A 230 12.50 -20.06 13.47
N THR A 231 12.93 -21.31 13.61
CA THR A 231 12.77 -22.38 12.60
C THR A 231 12.24 -23.67 13.22
N GLY A 232 11.87 -23.63 14.50
CA GLY A 232 11.53 -24.82 15.27
C GLY A 232 10.10 -24.82 15.82
N GLY A 233 9.38 -23.73 15.64
CA GLY A 233 8.07 -23.51 16.22
C GLY A 233 6.92 -23.75 15.25
N TYR A 234 7.17 -23.85 13.94
CA TYR A 234 6.14 -24.13 12.95
C TYR A 234 6.74 -24.66 11.64
N GLY A 235 5.95 -25.45 10.90
CA GLY A 235 6.24 -25.78 9.50
C GLY A 235 7.56 -26.50 9.24
N ASP A 236 8.31 -26.01 8.25
CA ASP A 236 9.55 -26.58 7.76
C ASP A 236 10.74 -26.13 8.64
N PRO A 237 11.54 -27.05 9.21
CA PRO A 237 12.66 -26.69 10.06
C PRO A 237 13.80 -25.94 9.36
N GLY A 238 13.75 -25.81 8.03
CA GLY A 238 14.67 -25.00 7.23
C GLY A 238 14.15 -23.59 6.92
N LEU A 239 12.91 -23.26 7.28
CA LEU A 239 12.27 -21.97 6.99
C LEU A 239 12.02 -21.18 8.28
N ALA A 240 12.03 -19.86 8.15
CA ALA A 240 11.73 -18.98 9.26
C ALA A 240 10.21 -19.00 9.56
N ASP A 241 9.84 -19.33 10.79
CA ASP A 241 8.49 -19.54 11.27
C ASP A 241 7.59 -18.33 11.00
N GLY A 242 8.10 -17.10 11.18
CA GLY A 242 7.31 -15.87 11.00
C GLY A 242 6.74 -15.74 9.58
N PRO A 243 7.60 -15.64 8.56
CA PRO A 243 7.17 -15.65 7.17
C PRO A 243 6.38 -16.89 6.78
N GLU A 244 6.76 -18.06 7.30
CA GLU A 244 6.06 -19.30 6.99
C GLU A 244 4.62 -19.31 7.48
N ARG A 245 4.37 -18.85 8.72
CA ARG A 245 3.01 -18.72 9.26
C ARG A 245 2.17 -17.75 8.46
N PHE A 246 2.73 -16.64 8.01
CA PHE A 246 2.01 -15.69 7.15
C PHE A 246 1.64 -16.32 5.81
N ARG A 247 2.62 -16.95 5.15
CA ARG A 247 2.44 -17.64 3.88
C ARG A 247 1.29 -18.65 3.96
N ASP A 248 1.30 -19.49 4.99
CA ASP A 248 0.33 -20.57 5.12
C ASP A 248 -1.04 -20.07 5.59
N ALA A 249 -1.11 -19.05 6.45
CA ALA A 249 -2.36 -18.39 6.80
C ALA A 249 -3.03 -17.77 5.56
N TYR A 250 -2.25 -17.13 4.69
CA TYR A 250 -2.79 -16.53 3.46
C TYR A 250 -3.31 -17.63 2.51
N ARG A 251 -2.55 -18.72 2.32
CA ARG A 251 -3.01 -19.88 1.53
C ARG A 251 -4.33 -20.42 2.06
N HIS A 252 -4.44 -20.63 3.37
CA HIS A 252 -5.64 -21.16 4.01
C HIS A 252 -6.87 -20.29 3.75
N ILE A 253 -6.76 -18.97 3.90
CA ILE A 253 -7.85 -18.02 3.61
C ILE A 253 -8.31 -18.11 2.15
N ILE A 254 -7.36 -18.14 1.22
CA ILE A 254 -7.65 -18.24 -0.22
C ILE A 254 -8.36 -19.57 -0.52
N GLU A 255 -7.85 -20.68 0.01
CA GLU A 255 -8.43 -22.02 -0.19
C GLU A 255 -9.86 -22.12 0.34
N LEU A 256 -10.14 -21.52 1.51
CA LEU A 256 -11.51 -21.47 2.06
C LEU A 256 -12.44 -20.66 1.14
N CYS A 257 -11.99 -19.54 0.60
CA CYS A 257 -12.78 -18.72 -0.32
C CYS A 257 -13.03 -19.44 -1.65
N ASP A 258 -11.99 -20.01 -2.25
CA ASP A 258 -12.05 -20.77 -3.50
C ASP A 258 -12.98 -21.99 -3.35
N ALA A 259 -12.97 -22.66 -2.20
CA ALA A 259 -13.88 -23.77 -1.90
C ALA A 259 -15.36 -23.35 -1.87
N GLN A 260 -15.66 -22.06 -1.70
CA GLN A 260 -17.02 -21.51 -1.82
C GLN A 260 -17.36 -21.01 -3.23
N GLY A 261 -16.44 -21.13 -4.19
CA GLY A 261 -16.63 -20.67 -5.57
C GLY A 261 -16.45 -19.16 -5.74
N ALA A 262 -15.63 -18.51 -4.90
CA ALA A 262 -15.31 -17.08 -4.98
C ALA A 262 -14.32 -16.75 -6.12
N ASP A 263 -14.57 -17.28 -7.33
CA ASP A 263 -13.72 -17.11 -8.51
C ASP A 263 -13.67 -15.65 -9.03
N ASN A 264 -14.51 -14.78 -8.48
CA ASN A 264 -14.56 -13.33 -8.74
C ASN A 264 -13.52 -12.52 -7.95
N ILE A 265 -12.66 -13.15 -7.14
CA ILE A 265 -11.62 -12.47 -6.38
C ILE A 265 -10.29 -12.44 -7.15
N THR A 266 -9.69 -11.26 -7.23
CA THR A 266 -8.28 -11.07 -7.63
C THR A 266 -7.44 -10.88 -6.37
N TRP A 267 -6.53 -11.81 -6.10
CA TRP A 267 -5.69 -11.81 -4.90
C TRP A 267 -4.37 -11.05 -5.10
N PHE A 268 -4.06 -10.12 -4.19
CA PHE A 268 -2.85 -9.30 -4.20
C PHE A 268 -1.89 -9.73 -3.07
N PHE A 269 -0.60 -9.84 -3.40
CA PHE A 269 0.47 -10.00 -2.39
C PHE A 269 1.19 -8.67 -2.22
N HIS A 270 0.93 -7.98 -1.11
CA HIS A 270 1.33 -6.59 -0.90
C HIS A 270 2.45 -6.46 0.14
N VAL A 271 3.61 -5.97 -0.30
CA VAL A 271 4.79 -5.74 0.55
C VAL A 271 5.10 -4.25 0.69
N ASP A 272 5.78 -3.87 1.77
CA ASP A 272 6.47 -2.57 1.78
C ASP A 272 7.75 -2.63 0.93
N ALA A 273 8.16 -1.51 0.34
CA ALA A 273 9.41 -1.42 -0.40
C ALA A 273 10.63 -1.84 0.45
N TYR A 274 10.60 -1.57 1.75
CA TYR A 274 11.66 -1.86 2.70
C TYR A 274 11.17 -2.71 3.87
N GLY A 275 11.82 -3.84 4.10
CA GLY A 275 11.49 -4.69 5.24
C GLY A 275 11.96 -4.07 6.57
N ALA A 276 11.09 -4.03 7.57
CA ALA A 276 11.41 -3.68 8.95
C ALA A 276 11.15 -4.90 9.85
N PRO A 277 12.18 -5.52 10.47
CA PRO A 277 13.60 -5.22 10.35
C PRO A 277 14.18 -5.65 8.99
N GLU A 278 15.26 -5.01 8.58
CA GLU A 278 16.06 -5.46 7.45
C GLU A 278 16.79 -6.76 7.83
N ALA A 279 16.28 -7.91 7.37
CA ALA A 279 16.85 -9.21 7.67
C ALA A 279 16.58 -10.22 6.54
N ASP A 280 17.45 -11.24 6.43
CA ASP A 280 17.31 -12.30 5.41
C ASP A 280 16.04 -13.12 5.55
N TRP A 281 15.58 -13.35 6.79
CA TRP A 281 14.32 -14.04 7.06
C TRP A 281 13.12 -13.16 6.69
N ASN A 282 13.25 -11.82 6.72
CA ASN A 282 12.15 -10.87 6.49
C ASN A 282 12.01 -10.43 5.02
N GLN A 283 12.54 -11.21 4.08
CA GLN A 283 12.51 -10.89 2.65
C GLN A 283 11.17 -11.32 2.03
N PRO A 284 10.59 -10.54 1.08
CA PRO A 284 9.31 -10.86 0.43
C PRO A 284 9.17 -12.31 -0.07
N ARG A 285 10.27 -12.88 -0.58
CA ARG A 285 10.31 -14.27 -1.06
C ARG A 285 9.94 -15.33 -0.01
N ASN A 286 10.14 -15.04 1.27
CA ASN A 286 9.85 -15.99 2.34
C ASN A 286 8.36 -15.97 2.74
N TYR A 287 7.65 -14.89 2.40
CA TYR A 287 6.22 -14.71 2.66
C TYR A 287 5.35 -15.12 1.47
N TYR A 288 5.92 -15.20 0.26
CA TYR A 288 5.16 -15.37 -0.98
C TYR A 288 4.35 -16.67 -0.99
N PRO A 289 3.00 -16.61 -1.09
CA PRO A 289 2.15 -17.80 -1.09
C PRO A 289 2.35 -18.71 -2.30
N GLY A 290 2.85 -18.19 -3.42
CA GLY A 290 3.08 -18.94 -4.65
C GLY A 290 2.10 -18.59 -5.77
N ASP A 291 2.50 -18.91 -7.01
CA ASP A 291 1.85 -18.44 -8.23
C ASP A 291 0.38 -18.83 -8.38
N GLN A 292 -0.02 -19.96 -7.78
CA GLN A 292 -1.39 -20.47 -7.84
C GLN A 292 -2.36 -19.72 -6.92
N TYR A 293 -1.84 -18.97 -5.94
CA TYR A 293 -2.65 -18.25 -4.95
C TYR A 293 -2.78 -16.76 -5.28
N ILE A 294 -1.73 -16.17 -5.85
CA ILE A 294 -1.64 -14.72 -6.03
C ILE A 294 -1.88 -14.36 -7.49
N ASP A 295 -2.74 -13.40 -7.78
CA ASP A 295 -2.96 -12.90 -9.14
C ASP A 295 -2.04 -11.70 -9.45
N TRP A 296 -1.82 -10.81 -8.48
CA TRP A 296 -1.06 -9.56 -8.61
C TRP A 296 -0.04 -9.38 -7.48
N LEU A 297 1.10 -8.76 -7.80
CA LEU A 297 2.04 -8.28 -6.78
C LEU A 297 1.71 -6.83 -6.44
N GLY A 298 1.76 -6.48 -5.16
CA GLY A 298 1.50 -5.15 -4.62
C GLY A 298 2.72 -4.60 -3.91
N VAL A 299 2.94 -3.29 -3.97
CA VAL A 299 4.01 -2.63 -3.24
C VAL A 299 3.62 -1.23 -2.74
N SER A 300 4.05 -0.90 -1.53
CA SER A 300 4.06 0.46 -0.99
C SER A 300 5.37 1.17 -1.34
N VAL A 301 5.28 2.38 -1.88
CA VAL A 301 6.41 3.21 -2.32
C VAL A 301 6.22 4.62 -1.78
N TYR A 302 6.58 4.81 -0.51
CA TYR A 302 6.49 6.11 0.15
C TYR A 302 7.81 6.87 0.07
N GLY A 303 7.75 8.13 -0.37
CA GLY A 303 8.79 9.09 0.01
C GLY A 303 8.71 9.40 1.51
N PRO A 304 9.40 10.45 1.99
CA PRO A 304 9.20 10.92 3.36
C PRO A 304 7.73 11.04 3.75
N GLN A 305 7.33 10.48 4.87
CA GLN A 305 6.00 10.56 5.47
C GLN A 305 5.97 11.58 6.62
N GLU A 306 7.12 11.83 7.24
CA GLU A 306 7.28 12.84 8.29
C GLU A 306 8.30 13.94 7.93
N ALA A 307 8.10 15.13 8.54
CA ALA A 307 9.02 16.25 8.41
C ALA A 307 10.35 15.95 9.14
N GLY A 308 11.33 15.45 8.41
CA GLY A 308 12.67 15.14 8.93
C GLY A 308 13.26 13.84 8.41
N GLU A 309 12.45 13.00 7.76
CA GLU A 309 12.92 11.80 7.07
C GLU A 309 13.80 12.14 5.87
N GLU A 310 14.67 11.19 5.51
CA GLU A 310 15.59 11.36 4.38
C GLU A 310 14.82 11.35 3.07
N TYR A 311 15.06 12.37 2.25
CA TYR A 311 14.43 12.45 0.94
C TYR A 311 14.99 11.39 0.01
N GLN A 312 14.10 10.53 -0.48
CA GLN A 312 14.39 9.57 -1.54
C GLN A 312 13.39 9.75 -2.68
N GLU A 313 13.89 9.76 -3.92
CA GLU A 313 13.06 9.91 -5.11
C GLU A 313 12.24 8.63 -5.37
N PHE A 314 11.03 8.76 -5.91
CA PHE A 314 10.19 7.62 -6.27
C PHE A 314 10.93 6.62 -7.17
N GLU A 315 11.68 7.11 -8.17
CA GLU A 315 12.48 6.28 -9.09
C GLU A 315 13.51 5.39 -8.38
N GLU A 316 14.08 5.88 -7.29
CA GLU A 316 15.10 5.15 -6.52
C GLU A 316 14.43 4.04 -5.72
N ILE A 317 13.38 4.37 -4.97
CA ILE A 317 12.64 3.39 -4.14
C ILE A 317 12.04 2.27 -5.01
N LEU A 318 11.33 2.65 -6.07
CA LEU A 318 10.77 1.66 -6.99
C LEU A 318 11.89 0.87 -7.69
N GLY A 319 13.01 1.53 -8.02
CA GLY A 319 14.19 0.90 -8.61
C GLY A 319 14.79 -0.22 -7.76
N ASP A 320 14.75 -0.07 -6.44
CA ASP A 320 15.30 -1.02 -5.48
C ASP A 320 14.37 -2.23 -5.27
N VAL A 321 13.06 -2.00 -5.08
CA VAL A 321 12.10 -3.08 -4.81
C VAL A 321 11.66 -3.83 -6.08
N TYR A 322 11.63 -3.17 -7.24
CA TYR A 322 11.18 -3.79 -8.49
C TYR A 322 11.88 -5.11 -8.85
N PRO A 323 13.22 -5.24 -8.84
CA PRO A 323 13.87 -6.51 -9.12
C PRO A 323 13.55 -7.59 -8.09
N VAL A 324 13.25 -7.22 -6.83
CA VAL A 324 12.79 -8.16 -5.81
C VAL A 324 11.43 -8.73 -6.20
N LEU A 325 10.46 -7.88 -6.56
CA LEU A 325 9.13 -8.32 -7.01
C LEU A 325 9.20 -9.20 -8.26
N ARG A 326 10.01 -8.81 -9.26
CA ARG A 326 10.22 -9.61 -10.49
C ARG A 326 10.86 -10.96 -10.23
N SER A 327 11.61 -11.10 -9.13
CA SER A 327 12.18 -12.39 -8.73
C SER A 327 11.17 -13.35 -8.08
N LEU A 328 10.02 -12.84 -7.61
CA LEU A 328 8.98 -13.66 -6.97
C LEU A 328 8.17 -14.42 -8.01
N ALA A 329 7.66 -13.72 -9.03
CA ALA A 329 6.76 -14.29 -10.03
C ALA A 329 6.69 -13.42 -11.29
N ASP A 330 6.27 -14.05 -12.39
CA ASP A 330 5.92 -13.33 -13.62
C ASP A 330 4.46 -12.85 -13.61
N LYS A 331 4.19 -11.83 -12.77
CA LYS A 331 2.85 -11.30 -12.51
C LYS A 331 2.82 -9.77 -12.64
N PRO A 332 1.65 -9.17 -12.95
CA PRO A 332 1.50 -7.72 -12.95
C PRO A 332 1.74 -7.14 -11.55
N ILE A 333 2.34 -5.96 -11.52
CA ILE A 333 2.69 -5.22 -10.31
C ILE A 333 1.74 -4.01 -10.16
N ALA A 334 1.27 -3.78 -8.95
CA ALA A 334 0.56 -2.59 -8.54
C ALA A 334 1.37 -1.84 -7.48
N VAL A 335 1.61 -0.55 -7.69
CA VAL A 335 2.02 0.34 -6.60
C VAL A 335 0.74 0.70 -5.84
N LEU A 336 0.41 -0.09 -4.82
CA LEU A 336 -0.87 -0.02 -4.12
C LEU A 336 -0.95 1.17 -3.17
N GLU A 337 0.22 1.60 -2.69
CA GLU A 337 0.36 2.80 -1.89
C GLU A 337 1.57 3.59 -2.38
N PHE A 338 1.39 4.87 -2.65
CA PHE A 338 2.49 5.81 -2.79
C PHE A 338 2.03 7.20 -2.41
N ALA A 339 2.87 7.90 -1.64
CA ALA A 339 2.68 9.28 -1.28
C ALA A 339 4.00 9.87 -0.77
N VAL A 340 3.99 11.17 -0.51
CA VAL A 340 5.07 11.89 0.15
C VAL A 340 4.48 13.09 0.89
N THR A 341 5.06 13.42 2.05
CA THR A 341 4.70 14.58 2.86
C THR A 341 5.17 15.88 2.21
N GLU A 342 4.72 17.01 2.75
CA GLU A 342 5.28 18.32 2.43
C GLU A 342 6.62 18.51 3.14
N LEU A 343 7.70 18.35 2.39
CA LEU A 343 9.04 18.72 2.84
C LEU A 343 9.22 20.23 2.65
N GLU A 344 9.72 20.92 3.68
CA GLU A 344 9.63 22.38 3.76
C GLU A 344 10.02 23.14 2.47
N SER A 345 9.09 23.96 1.99
CA SER A 345 9.39 25.36 1.65
C SER A 345 8.41 26.27 2.37
N ARG A 346 8.87 27.46 2.79
CA ARG A 346 8.28 28.39 3.80
C ARG A 346 6.86 28.94 3.54
N HIS A 347 6.08 28.37 2.63
CA HIS A 347 4.74 28.88 2.26
C HIS A 347 3.69 27.78 2.42
N ARG A 348 3.33 27.48 3.67
CA ARG A 348 2.13 26.68 3.96
C ARG A 348 0.89 27.51 3.61
N LEU A 349 -0.06 26.93 2.86
CA LEU A 349 -1.44 27.42 2.90
C LEU A 349 -2.00 27.18 4.30
N PRO A 350 -2.88 28.05 4.83
CA PRO A 350 -3.55 27.78 6.09
C PRO A 350 -4.37 26.49 5.95
N ILE A 351 -4.05 25.50 6.78
CA ILE A 351 -4.86 24.29 6.96
C ILE A 351 -6.26 24.74 7.39
N SER A 352 -7.29 24.46 6.59
CA SER A 352 -8.68 24.66 7.02
C SER A 352 -8.99 23.68 8.15
N PRO A 353 -9.43 24.13 9.34
CA PRO A 353 -9.71 23.23 10.46
C PRO A 353 -10.95 22.34 10.29
N ASN A 354 -11.75 22.56 9.25
CA ASN A 354 -12.99 21.84 9.03
C ASN A 354 -13.08 21.53 7.55
N TRP A 355 -13.10 20.25 7.17
CA TRP A 355 -13.99 19.60 6.20
C TRP A 355 -13.86 18.09 6.34
#